data_AF-A0A0P8YYG9-F1
#
_entry.id   AF-A0A0P8YYG9-F1
#
_cell.length_a   1.000
_cell.length_b   1.000
_cell.length_c   1.000
_cell.angle_alpha   90.00
_cell.angle_beta   90.00
_cell.angle_gamma   90.00
#
_symmetry.space_group_name_H-M   'P 1'
#
loop_
_entity.id
_entity.type
_entity.pdbx_description
1 polymer ?
#
loop_
_entity_poly.entity_id
_entity_poly.type
_entity_poly.pdbx_seq_one_letter_code
_entity_poly.pdbx_strand_id
1 'polypeptide(L)' 'MPAHRDFPPRLMPAPVAAHYLGVSESMLRTLGIPRRELGAKRVYDKADLDAHADNLPYEGQPEDINCKEADEAFN' A
#
# COMPACT_ATOMS: atom_id res chain seq x y z
N MET A 1 -18.72 20.90 -3.30
CA MET A 1 -18.64 19.48 -2.91
C MET A 1 -17.59 19.36 -1.82
N PRO A 2 -17.93 18.93 -0.59
CA PRO A 2 -16.91 18.73 0.43
C PRO A 2 -16.06 17.53 0.04
N ALA A 3 -14.78 17.75 -0.24
CA ALA A 3 -13.81 16.68 -0.36
C ALA A 3 -13.65 16.06 1.04
N HIS A 4 -14.33 14.94 1.28
CA HIS A 4 -14.17 14.16 2.49
C HIS A 4 -12.76 13.56 2.45
N ARG A 5 -11.81 14.27 3.06
CA ARG A 5 -10.47 13.75 3.30
C ARG A 5 -10.59 12.77 4.46
N ASP A 6 -11.08 11.57 4.18
CA ASP A 6 -10.93 10.42 5.08
C ASP A 6 -9.43 10.25 5.29
N PHE A 7 -8.90 10.83 6.37
CA PHE A 7 -7.56 10.50 6.80
C PHE A 7 -7.66 9.09 7.37
N PRO A 8 -7.08 8.07 6.70
CA PRO A 8 -7.22 6.72 7.20
C PRO A 8 -6.53 6.70 8.57
N PRO A 9 -7.21 6.19 9.62
CA PRO A 9 -6.58 5.98 10.91
C PRO A 9 -5.32 5.13 10.70
N ARG A 10 -4.25 5.42 11.45
CA ARG A 10 -2.97 4.70 11.30
C ARG A 10 -3.15 3.18 11.29
N LEU A 11 -4.10 2.68 12.09
CA LEU A 11 -4.50 1.29 12.14
C LEU A 11 -5.93 1.16 11.60
N MET A 12 -6.10 0.33 10.55
CA MET A 12 -7.37 0.14 9.87
C MET A 12 -7.80 -1.33 9.83
N PRO A 13 -9.10 -1.64 10.03
CA PRO A 13 -9.60 -3.01 9.91
C PRO A 13 -9.63 -3.46 8.43
N ALA A 14 -9.70 -4.77 8.20
CA ALA A 14 -9.70 -5.38 6.86
C ALA A 14 -10.60 -4.71 5.80
N PRO A 15 -11.88 -4.36 6.06
CA PRO A 15 -12.72 -3.71 5.05
C PRO A 15 -12.20 -2.32 4.66
N VAL A 16 -11.70 -1.54 5.62
CA VAL A 16 -11.15 -0.21 5.35
C VAL A 16 -9.84 -0.30 4.58
N ALA A 17 -8.98 -1.28 4.91
CA ALA A 17 -7.76 -1.57 4.16
C ALA A 17 -8.05 -1.94 2.70
N ALA A 18 -9.08 -2.74 2.47
CA ALA A 18 -9.47 -3.16 1.13
C ALA A 18 -9.96 -1.97 0.30
N HIS A 19 -10.79 -1.11 0.90
CA HIS A 19 -11.21 0.14 0.27
C HIS A 19 -10.05 1.10 0.01
N TYR A 20 -9.06 1.17 0.90
CA TYR A 20 -7.88 2.02 0.72
C TYR A 20 -7.05 1.59 -0.50
N LEU A 21 -6.84 0.28 -0.68
CA LEU A 21 -6.11 -0.24 -1.85
C LEU A 21 -6.97 -0.30 -3.14
N GLY A 22 -8.28 -0.07 -3.04
CA GLY A 22 -9.22 -0.25 -4.15
C GLY A 22 -9.49 -1.72 -4.52
N VAL A 23 -9.24 -2.66 -3.61
CA VAL A 23 -9.41 -4.12 -3.84
C VAL A 23 -10.56 -4.68 -2.99
N SER A 24 -10.99 -5.91 -3.28
CA SER A 24 -11.96 -6.62 -2.44
C SER A 24 -11.31 -7.18 -1.18
N GLU A 25 -12.09 -7.36 -0.10
CA GLU A 25 -11.60 -7.99 1.14
C GLU A 25 -11.02 -9.38 0.91
N SER A 26 -11.61 -10.14 -0.02
CA SER A 26 -11.11 -11.45 -0.44
C SER A 26 -9.74 -11.34 -1.10
N MET A 27 -9.54 -10.37 -1.99
CA MET A 27 -8.25 -10.14 -2.64
C MET A 27 -7.19 -9.74 -1.60
N LEU A 28 -7.52 -8.81 -0.70
CA LEU A 28 -6.63 -8.38 0.38
C LEU A 28 -6.24 -9.54 1.31
N ARG A 29 -7.15 -10.49 1.54
CA ARG A 29 -6.84 -11.72 2.30
C ARG A 29 -5.88 -12.64 1.55
N THR A 30 -6.00 -12.72 0.23
CA THR A 30 -5.13 -13.54 -0.64
C THR A 30 -3.73 -12.93 -0.80
N LEU A 31 -3.59 -11.60 -0.82
CA LEU A 31 -2.29 -10.91 -0.91
C LEU A 31 -1.37 -11.21 0.28
N GLY A 32 -1.90 -11.69 1.41
CA GLY A 32 -1.07 -12.10 2.55
C GLY A 32 -0.35 -10.95 3.25
N ILE A 33 -0.84 -9.71 3.09
CA ILE A 33 -0.27 -8.50 3.71
C ILE A 33 -0.08 -8.71 5.21
N PRO A 34 1.07 -8.30 5.79
CA PRO A 34 1.32 -8.41 7.22
C PRO A 34 0.20 -7.76 8.03
N ARG A 35 -0.35 -8.53 8.97
CA ARG A 35 -1.47 -8.12 9.85
C ARG A 35 -0.92 -7.83 11.24
N ARG A 36 -1.23 -6.66 11.80
CA ARG A 36 -0.95 -6.36 13.20
C ARG A 36 -2.08 -6.87 14.07
N GLU A 37 -1.73 -7.57 15.15
CA GLU A 37 -2.71 -8.08 16.11
C GLU A 37 -2.94 -7.03 17.20
N LEU A 38 -4.17 -6.49 17.24
CA LEU A 38 -4.62 -5.58 18.30
C LEU A 38 -5.68 -6.30 19.12
N GLY A 39 -5.20 -7.17 20.03
CA GLY A 39 -6.04 -8.07 20.82
C GLY A 39 -6.78 -9.08 19.94
N ALA A 40 -8.12 -9.04 19.95
CA ALA A 40 -8.96 -9.94 19.15
C ALA A 40 -9.14 -9.47 17.68
N LYS A 41 -8.64 -8.28 17.32
CA LYS A 41 -8.80 -7.70 15.97
C LYS A 41 -7.49 -7.71 15.21
N ARG A 42 -7.58 -8.04 13.93
CA ARG A 42 -6.49 -7.89 12.96
C ARG A 42 -6.63 -6.53 12.29
N VAL A 43 -5.61 -5.70 12.44
CA VAL A 43 -5.55 -4.36 11.86
C VAL A 43 -4.37 -4.28 10.90
N TYR A 44 -4.51 -3.46 9.88
CA TYR A 44 -3.48 -3.14 8.90
C TYR A 44 -2.95 -1.75 9.21
N ASP A 45 -1.64 -1.57 9.09
CA ASP A 45 -1.05 -0.24 9.16
C ASP A 45 -1.15 0.42 7.79
N LYS A 46 -1.37 1.74 7.77
CA LYS A 46 -1.35 2.50 6.51
C LYS A 46 0.02 2.39 5.84
N ALA A 47 1.11 2.44 6.60
CA ALA A 47 2.46 2.36 6.05
C ALA A 47 2.75 1.02 5.37
N ASP A 48 2.27 -0.09 5.95
CA ASP A 48 2.40 -1.43 5.35
C ASP A 48 1.61 -1.54 4.03
N LEU A 49 0.42 -0.94 3.97
CA LEU A 49 -0.41 -0.92 2.76
C LEU A 49 0.21 -0.06 1.65
N ASP A 50 0.72 1.12 2.01
CA ASP A 50 1.43 2.02 1.08
C ASP A 50 2.67 1.31 0.53
N ALA A 51 3.50 0.73 1.40
CA ALA A 51 4.68 -0.03 0.99
C ALA A 51 4.32 -1.21 0.06
N HIS A 52 3.19 -1.88 0.30
CA HIS A 52 2.76 -2.95 -0.58
C HIS A 52 2.26 -2.46 -1.94
N ALA A 53 1.61 -1.30 -1.98
CA ALA A 53 1.19 -0.64 -3.21
C ALA A 53 2.40 -0.12 -4.02
N ASP A 54 3.40 0.46 -3.35
CA ASP A 54 4.66 0.92 -3.97
C ASP A 54 5.49 -0.22 -4.55
N ASN A 55 5.47 -1.39 -3.90
CA ASN A 55 6.16 -2.59 -4.40
C ASN A 55 5.37 -3.34 -5.48
N LEU A 56 4.15 -2.91 -5.82
CA LEU A 56 3.35 -3.62 -6.82
C LEU A 56 3.88 -3.30 -8.23
N PRO A 57 4.30 -4.31 -9.01
CA PRO A 57 4.80 -4.05 -10.36
C PRO A 57 3.66 -3.51 -11.23
N TYR A 58 3.94 -2.44 -11.99
CA TYR A 58 3.01 -1.95 -12.99
C TYR A 58 2.92 -2.95 -14.14
N GLU A 59 1.71 -3.24 -14.61
CA GLU A 59 1.51 -4.07 -15.79
C GLU A 59 2.18 -3.40 -17.00
N GLY A 60 3.26 -4.01 -17.50
CA GLY A 60 4.02 -3.52 -18.67
C GLY A 60 5.29 -2.71 -18.36
N GLN A 61 5.72 -2.56 -17.11
CA GLN A 61 7.06 -2.03 -16.82
C GLN A 61 8.11 -3.15 -16.66
N PRO A 62 9.26 -3.08 -17.33
CA PRO A 62 10.41 -3.92 -16.98
C PRO A 62 10.91 -3.53 -15.59
N GLU A 63 11.22 -4.52 -14.75
CA GLU A 63 11.67 -4.39 -13.36
C GLU A 63 13.07 -3.77 -13.19
N ASP A 64 13.50 -2.88 -14.08
CA ASP A 64 14.89 -2.41 -14.15
C ASP A 64 14.98 -0.89 -14.37
N ILE A 65 14.83 -0.09 -13.32
CA ILE A 65 15.57 1.18 -13.25
C ILE A 65 16.10 1.39 -11.83
N ASN A 66 17.24 0.74 -11.61
CA ASN A 66 18.34 1.11 -10.72
C ASN A 66 18.28 2.58 -10.26
N CYS A 67 17.90 2.83 -9.01
CA CYS A 67 18.06 4.11 -8.32
C CYS A 67 19.54 4.43 -8.00
N LYS A 68 20.45 4.33 -8.99
CA LYS A 68 21.84 4.76 -8.82
C LYS A 68 22.20 5.77 -9.89
N GLU A 69 22.58 6.96 -9.40
CA GLU A 69 23.31 8.04 -10.05
C GLU A 69 22.50 8.95 -10.99
N ALA A 70 21.92 9.99 -10.38
CA ALA A 70 21.53 11.24 -11.05
C ALA A 70 22.64 12.32 -10.96
N ASP A 71 23.90 11.90 -10.97
CA ASP A 71 25.10 12.74 -11.10
C ASP A 71 25.97 11.98 -12.09
N GLU A 72 25.96 12.26 -13.40
CA GLU A 72 26.94 13.12 -14.06
C GLU A 72 26.53 13.26 -15.54
N ALA A 73 25.91 14.37 -15.94
CA ALA A 73 25.66 14.66 -17.36
C ALA A 73 25.79 16.16 -17.69
N PHE A 74 26.81 16.80 -17.13
CA PHE A 74 27.31 18.10 -17.57
C PHE A 74 28.85 18.11 -17.46
N ASN A 75 29.52 17.53 -18.44
CA ASN A 75 30.93 17.81 -18.73
C ASN A 75 31.08 18.07 -20.23
#